data_AF-A0A3D8IKY6-F1
#
_entry.id   AF-A0A3D8IKY6-F1
#
_cell.length_a   1.000
_cell.length_b   1.000
_cell.length_c   1.000
_cell.angle_alpha   90.00
_cell.angle_beta   90.00
_cell.angle_gamma   90.00
#
_symmetry.space_group_name_H-M   'P 1'
#
loop_
_entity.id
_entity.type
_entity.pdbx_description
1 polymer ?
#
loop_
_entity_poly.entity_id
_entity_poly.type
_entity_poly.pdbx_seq_one_letter_code
_entity_poly.pdbx_strand_id
1 'polypeptide(L)'
;MQVTLKISNADEKLIKALKGVINLYPQAKLKVEKEELTENGYTPEFEAEVLEGIKEVEEQRKNGTLKTYKSVEEAFRAEGII
;
A
#
# COMPACT_ATOMS: atom_id res chain seq x y z
N MET A 1 13.19 26.12 -13.92
CA MET A 1 13.44 24.67 -13.97
C MET A 1 12.97 24.07 -12.66
N GLN A 2 12.13 23.03 -12.69
CA GLN A 2 11.61 22.36 -11.50
C GLN A 2 12.23 20.97 -11.41
N VAL A 3 12.79 20.63 -10.25
CA VAL A 3 13.40 19.32 -9.98
C VAL A 3 12.73 18.76 -8.73
N THR A 4 12.29 17.51 -8.77
CA THR A 4 11.62 16.82 -7.66
C THR A 4 12.53 15.72 -7.12
N LEU A 5 12.81 15.77 -5.82
CA LEU A 5 13.55 14.74 -5.08
C LEU A 5 12.57 13.93 -4.23
N LYS A 6 12.61 12.60 -4.33
CA LYS A 6 11.87 11.68 -3.44
C LYS A 6 12.86 10.97 -2.53
N ILE A 7 12.60 10.97 -1.23
CA ILE A 7 13.42 10.31 -0.21
C ILE A 7 12.50 9.34 0.54
N SER A 8 12.81 8.06 0.50
CA SER A 8 12.10 7.01 1.26
C SER A 8 12.83 6.73 2.58
N ASN A 9 12.09 6.27 3.60
CA ASN A 9 12.62 5.90 4.92
C ASN A 9 13.36 7.04 5.65
N ALA A 10 12.85 8.27 5.54
CA ALA A 10 13.43 9.42 6.22
C ALA A 10 13.06 9.44 7.72
N ASP A 11 14.06 9.52 8.58
CA ASP A 11 13.86 9.69 10.02
C ASP A 11 13.63 11.17 10.41
N GLU A 12 13.23 11.41 11.66
CA GLU A 12 12.97 12.78 12.12
C GLU A 12 14.21 13.68 12.03
N LYS A 13 15.41 13.14 12.24
CA LYS A 13 16.65 13.92 12.19
C LYS A 13 16.93 14.42 10.78
N LEU A 14 16.76 13.56 9.77
CA LEU A 14 16.91 13.93 8.36
C LEU A 14 15.87 14.97 7.96
N ILE A 15 14.60 14.81 8.36
CA ILE A 15 13.55 15.79 8.06
C ILE A 15 13.88 17.15 8.70
N LYS A 16 14.38 17.18 9.93
CA LYS A 16 14.82 18.42 10.60
C LYS A 16 16.00 19.07 9.86
N ALA A 17 16.98 18.28 9.42
CA ALA A 17 18.11 18.77 8.64
C ALA A 17 17.65 19.41 7.32
N LEU A 18 16.74 18.74 6.59
CA LEU A 18 16.18 19.26 5.33
C LEU A 18 15.38 20.56 5.53
N LYS A 19 14.59 20.66 6.61
CA LYS A 19 13.92 21.91 6.98
C LYS A 19 14.92 23.05 7.23
N GLY A 20 16.02 22.75 7.93
CA GLY A 20 17.10 23.71 8.15
C GLY A 20 17.73 24.21 6.85
N VAL A 21 18.04 23.30 5.93
CA VAL A 21 18.59 23.65 4.61
C VAL A 21 17.59 24.51 3.83
N ILE A 22 16.32 24.16 3.78
CA ILE A 22 15.31 24.87 2.98
C ILE A 22 15.04 26.29 3.51
N ASN A 23 15.16 26.52 4.82
CA ASN A 23 15.06 27.86 5.39
C ASN A 23 16.14 28.82 4.87
N LEU A 24 17.27 28.32 4.36
CA LEU A 24 18.33 29.14 3.76
C LEU A 24 18.01 29.56 2.32
N TYR A 25 16.99 28.96 1.69
CA TYR A 25 16.64 29.18 0.29
C TYR A 25 15.15 29.52 0.15
N PRO A 26 14.78 30.82 0.12
CA PRO A 26 13.38 31.29 0.12
C PRO A 26 12.51 30.74 -1.02
N GLN A 27 13.13 30.39 -2.14
CA GLN A 27 12.48 29.83 -3.33
C GLN A 27 12.19 28.32 -3.23
N ALA A 28 12.84 27.61 -2.29
CA ALA A 28 12.66 26.17 -2.13
C ALA A 28 11.42 25.87 -1.27
N LYS A 29 10.68 24.82 -1.63
CA LYS A 29 9.51 24.35 -0.87
C LYS A 29 9.71 22.89 -0.48
N LEU A 30 9.52 22.59 0.81
CA LEU A 30 9.49 21.22 1.32
C LEU A 30 8.06 20.72 1.37
N LYS A 31 7.78 19.55 0.79
CA LYS A 31 6.57 18.78 1.06
C LYS A 31 6.98 17.51 1.79
N VAL A 32 6.41 17.28 2.97
CA VAL A 32 6.59 16.04 3.73
C VAL A 32 5.25 15.33 3.74
N GLU A 33 5.19 14.18 3.10
CA GLU A 33 4.05 13.27 3.14
C GLU A 33 4.43 12.15 4.10
N LYS A 34 3.63 11.96 5.15
CA LYS A 34 3.74 10.79 6.00
C LYS A 34 2.74 9.78 5.48
N GLU A 35 3.23 8.62 5.06
CA GLU A 35 2.35 7.46 4.86
C GLU A 35 2.03 6.90 6.25
N GLU A 36 0.74 6.83 6.57
CA GLU A 36 0.28 6.04 7.71
C GLU A 36 0.35 4.58 7.30
N LEU A 37 1.14 3.81 8.05
CA LEU A 37 1.26 2.38 7.86
C LEU A 37 0.70 1.67 9.09
N THR A 38 0.09 0.52 8.86
CA THR A 38 -0.38 -0.40 9.91
C THR A 38 0.80 -1.07 10.62
N GLU A 39 0.54 -1.83 11.68
CA GLU A 39 1.56 -2.63 12.38
C GLU A 39 2.33 -3.58 11.43
N ASN A 40 1.68 -4.01 10.35
CA ASN A 40 2.23 -4.90 9.34
C ASN A 40 2.99 -4.16 8.21
N GLY A 41 3.07 -2.83 8.27
CA GLY A 41 3.79 -2.01 7.29
C GLY A 41 3.03 -1.76 6.00
N TYR A 42 1.71 -1.96 5.97
CA TYR A 42 0.85 -1.68 4.81
C TYR A 42 0.04 -0.40 5.01
N THR A 43 -0.48 0.18 3.93
CA THR A 43 -1.49 1.23 4.04
C THR A 43 -2.77 0.66 4.66
N PRO A 44 -3.49 1.40 5.53
CA PRO A 44 -4.74 0.95 6.15
C PRO A 44 -5.77 0.42 5.16
N GLU A 45 -5.88 1.04 3.99
CA GLU A 45 -6.83 0.65 2.93
C GLU A 45 -6.51 -0.74 2.38
N PHE A 46 -5.23 -0.97 2.06
CA PHE A 46 -4.75 -2.27 1.57
C PHE A 46 -4.97 -3.38 2.60
N GLU A 47 -4.64 -3.14 3.86
CA GLU A 47 -4.85 -4.16 4.90
C GLU A 47 -6.34 -4.43 5.12
N ALA A 48 -7.20 -3.40 5.07
CA ALA A 48 -8.64 -3.57 5.15
C ALA A 48 -9.19 -4.43 4.00
N GLU A 49 -8.77 -4.18 2.75
CA GLU A 49 -9.17 -4.97 1.57
C GLU A 49 -8.76 -6.44 1.71
N VAL A 50 -7.53 -6.71 2.17
CA VAL A 50 -7.04 -8.08 2.38
C VAL A 50 -7.84 -8.78 3.48
N LEU A 51 -8.11 -8.11 4.60
CA LEU A 51 -8.88 -8.67 5.71
C LEU A 51 -10.34 -8.92 5.32
N GLU A 52 -10.93 -8.07 4.49
CA GLU A 52 -12.28 -8.27 3.94
C GLU A 52 -12.32 -9.49 3.02
N GLY A 53 -11.36 -9.62 2.09
CA GLY A 53 -11.26 -10.78 1.22
C GLY A 53 -11.13 -12.11 1.97
N ILE A 54 -10.36 -12.13 3.07
CA ILE A 54 -10.24 -13.32 3.94
C ILE A 54 -11.59 -13.66 4.59
N LYS A 55 -12.32 -12.66 5.09
CA LYS A 55 -13.64 -12.87 5.68
C LYS A 55 -14.63 -13.43 4.67
N GLU A 56 -14.66 -12.87 3.46
CA GLU A 56 -15.55 -13.32 2.39
C GLU A 56 -15.27 -14.78 2.02
N VAL A 57 -14.00 -15.16 1.86
CA VAL A 57 -13.60 -16.55 1.57
C VAL A 57 -14.04 -17.50 2.68
N GLU A 58 -13.87 -17.11 3.95
CA GLU A 58 -14.29 -17.92 5.09
C GLU A 58 -15.83 -18.03 5.20
N GLU A 59 -16.58 -16.99 4.85
CA GLU A 59 -18.04 -17.05 4.76
C GLU A 59 -18.50 -17.98 3.64
N GLN A 60 -17.91 -17.86 2.44
CA GLN A 60 -18.20 -18.76 1.32
C GLN A 60 -17.87 -20.22 1.69
N ARG A 61 -16.79 -20.45 2.42
CA ARG A 61 -16.41 -21.78 2.92
C ARG A 61 -17.45 -22.34 3.88
N LYS A 62 -17.87 -21.56 4.89
CA LYS A 62 -18.88 -21.97 5.87
C LYS A 62 -20.23 -22.24 5.24
N ASN A 63 -20.59 -21.48 4.22
CA ASN A 63 -21.84 -21.62 3.48
C ASN A 63 -21.77 -22.71 2.39
N GLY A 64 -20.61 -23.33 2.17
CA GLY A 64 -20.40 -24.33 1.12
C GLY A 64 -20.48 -23.77 -0.31
N THR A 65 -20.39 -22.45 -0.47
CA THR A 65 -20.44 -21.75 -1.76
C THR A 65 -19.05 -21.43 -2.32
N LEU A 66 -17.98 -21.72 -1.57
CA LEU A 66 -16.61 -21.51 -2.01
C LEU A 66 -16.32 -22.36 -3.25
N LYS A 67 -16.05 -21.69 -4.37
CA LYS A 67 -15.62 -22.36 -5.59
C LYS A 67 -14.25 -22.99 -5.37
N THR A 68 -14.12 -24.25 -5.74
CA THR A 68 -12.85 -24.97 -5.73
C THR A 68 -12.62 -25.56 -7.12
N TYR A 69 -11.37 -25.61 -7.52
CA TYR A 69 -10.95 -26.08 -8.83
C TYR A 69 -9.91 -27.18 -8.65
N LYS A 70 -9.85 -28.13 -9.59
CA LYS A 70 -8.88 -29.24 -9.53
C LYS A 70 -7.50 -28.81 -10.02
N SER A 71 -7.41 -27.74 -10.80
CA SER A 71 -6.16 -27.16 -11.27
C SER A 71 -6.26 -25.65 -11.45
N VAL A 72 -5.10 -24.99 -11.52
CA VAL A 72 -5.00 -23.56 -11.84
C VAL A 72 -5.55 -23.27 -13.24
N GLU A 73 -5.33 -24.17 -14.19
CA GLU A 73 -5.84 -24.02 -15.56
C GLU A 73 -7.37 -24.03 -15.61
N GLU A 74 -8.02 -24.90 -14.82
CA GLU A 74 -9.48 -24.92 -14.69
C GLU A 74 -10.01 -23.60 -14.11
N ALA A 75 -9.35 -23.10 -13.05
CA ALA A 75 -9.72 -21.84 -12.42
C ALA A 75 -9.62 -20.65 -13.39
N PHE A 76 -8.52 -20.56 -14.14
CA PHE A 76 -8.29 -19.44 -15.06
C PHE A 76 -9.25 -19.45 -16.25
N ARG A 77 -9.59 -20.64 -16.78
CA ARG A 77 -10.62 -20.76 -17.83
C ARG A 77 -12.01 -20.37 -17.31
N ALA A 78 -12.36 -20.79 -16.09
CA ALA A 78 -13.66 -20.48 -15.50
C ALA A 78 -13.87 -18.97 -15.25
N GLU A 79 -12.80 -18.25 -14.93
CA GLU A 79 -12.81 -16.81 -14.68
C GLU A 79 -12.44 -15.97 -15.94
N GLY A 80 -12.26 -16.62 -17.10
CA GLY A 80 -12.04 -15.93 -18.39
C GLY A 80 -10.68 -15.24 -18.53
N ILE A 81 -9.68 -15.68 -17.77
CA ILE A 81 -8.31 -15.14 -17.81
C ILE A 81 -7.53 -15.74 -18.99
N ILE A 82 -7.80 -17.00 -19.33
CA ILE A 82 -7.21 -17.75 -20.46
C ILE A 82 -8.28 -18.51 -21.25
#